data_AF-A0A1Y4M383-F1
#
_entry.id   AF-A0A1Y4M383-F1
#
_cell.length_a   1.000
_cell.length_b   1.000
_cell.length_c   1.000
_cell.angle_alpha   90.00
_cell.angle_beta   90.00
_cell.angle_gamma   90.00
#
_symmetry.space_group_name_H-M   'P 1'
#
loop_
_entity.id
_entity.type
_entity.pdbx_description
1 polymer ?
#
loop_
_entity_poly.entity_id
_entity_poly.type
_entity_poly.pdbx_seq_one_letter_code
_entity_poly.pdbx_strand_id
1 'polypeptide(L)'
;MSECTHDCSSCSSNCGERQQPHDFRKSCNAHSHIKKVIAVVSGKGGVGKSTVTCSLAAAMAARGKKVGILDADITGPSIPRAFGIHQHAMGTDDGILPVETAGGIKMMSLNLLTDNETDPVIWRGPVIAGAVEQFWTDVVWGELDYLFVDMPPGTGDVPLTVFQSLPVDGVVVVTAPQTLVGMIVTKAVRMAEMMKVPVLGLVENYSFFRCPDCGGEHPIFGASTIDALGAELNLPVLAKLPLDSALANAMDEGTVEGYTPNPLAQVAAQLDAE
;
A
#
# COMPACT_ATOMS: atom_id res chain seq x y z
N MET A 1 37.29 30.71 28.89
CA MET A 1 37.14 30.76 27.42
C MET A 1 38.37 30.10 26.84
N SER A 2 38.27 28.84 26.45
CA SER A 2 39.34 28.09 25.79
C SER A 2 38.96 27.99 24.31
N GLU A 3 39.76 28.61 23.46
CA GLU A 3 39.59 28.65 22.01
C GLU A 3 39.72 27.24 21.42
N CYS A 4 38.71 26.81 20.67
CA CYS A 4 38.81 25.64 19.79
C CYS A 4 39.61 26.05 18.55
N THR A 5 40.79 25.45 18.36
CA THR A 5 41.53 25.55 17.11
C THR A 5 40.90 24.62 16.07
N HIS A 6 40.37 25.22 15.00
CA HIS A 6 39.73 24.57 13.86
C HIS A 6 40.75 23.82 12.98
N ASP A 7 41.29 22.70 13.47
CA ASP A 7 42.15 21.84 12.66
C ASP A 7 41.61 20.40 12.63
N CYS A 8 40.74 20.12 11.66
CA CYS A 8 40.12 18.82 11.43
C CYS A 8 40.98 17.90 10.53
N SER A 9 42.30 18.03 10.57
CA SER A 9 43.22 17.32 9.67
C SER A 9 43.67 15.94 10.17
N SER A 10 43.17 15.44 11.31
CA SER A 10 43.62 14.16 11.91
C SER A 10 42.54 13.11 12.20
N CYS A 11 41.29 13.31 11.78
CA CYS A 11 40.26 12.27 11.90
C CYS A 11 40.24 11.31 10.70
N SER A 12 41.39 10.69 10.43
CA SER A 12 41.49 9.47 9.62
C SER A 12 41.56 8.24 10.54
N SER A 13 40.61 8.14 11.47
CA SER A 13 40.40 6.91 12.22
C SER A 13 39.71 5.90 11.29
N ASN A 14 40.50 4.92 10.90
CA ASN A 14 40.15 3.73 10.16
C ASN A 14 39.06 2.93 10.91
N CYS A 15 37.77 3.22 10.66
CA CYS A 15 36.66 2.42 11.17
C CYS A 15 36.48 1.15 10.32
N GLY A 16 37.20 0.10 10.69
CA GLY A 16 37.14 -1.23 10.06
C GLY A 16 35.83 -2.01 10.25
N GLU A 17 34.78 -1.39 10.82
CA GLU A 17 33.51 -2.07 11.15
C GLU A 17 32.36 -1.82 10.16
N ARG A 18 32.56 -1.06 9.08
CA ARG A 18 31.52 -0.88 8.04
C ARG A 18 31.45 -2.02 7.02
N GLN A 19 31.54 -3.27 7.47
CA GLN A 19 31.44 -4.44 6.59
C GLN A 19 30.26 -5.32 6.96
N GLN A 20 29.05 -4.78 6.81
CA GLN A 20 27.85 -5.49 6.37
C GLN A 20 26.75 -4.44 6.14
N PRO A 21 25.99 -4.47 5.02
CA PRO A 21 24.78 -3.67 4.94
C PRO A 21 23.87 -4.13 6.07
N HIS A 22 23.60 -3.26 7.05
CA HIS A 22 22.65 -3.55 8.11
C HIS A 22 21.31 -3.90 7.45
N ASP A 23 20.83 -5.12 7.65
CA ASP A 23 19.47 -5.48 7.29
C ASP A 23 18.54 -4.81 8.31
N PHE A 24 17.86 -3.76 7.87
CA PHE A 24 16.95 -2.98 8.72
C PHE A 24 15.59 -3.66 8.89
N ARG A 25 15.36 -4.79 8.22
CA ARG A 25 14.10 -5.52 8.30
C ARG A 25 13.86 -6.05 9.70
N LYS A 26 12.60 -5.95 10.12
CA LYS A 26 12.12 -6.46 11.40
C LYS A 26 11.51 -7.84 11.19
N SER A 27 11.65 -8.70 12.19
CA SER A 27 10.89 -9.96 12.23
C SER A 27 9.42 -9.64 12.47
N CYS A 28 8.51 -10.32 11.78
CA CYS A 28 7.09 -10.25 12.12
C CYS A 28 6.84 -10.91 13.48
N ASN A 29 5.63 -10.73 14.02
CA ASN A 29 5.19 -11.41 15.23
C ASN A 29 5.49 -12.93 15.17
N ALA A 30 5.88 -13.52 16.30
CA ALA A 30 6.31 -14.93 16.38
C ALA A 30 5.24 -15.95 15.96
N HIS A 31 3.95 -15.55 16.00
CA HIS A 31 2.82 -16.36 15.60
C HIS A 31 2.35 -16.07 14.16
N SER A 32 3.11 -15.30 13.40
CA SER A 32 2.78 -14.88 12.04
C SER A 32 3.77 -15.43 11.02
N HIS A 33 3.26 -15.89 9.89
CA HIS A 33 4.04 -16.27 8.73
C HIS A 33 3.36 -15.73 7.46
N ILE A 34 4.07 -14.85 6.74
CA ILE A 34 3.53 -14.13 5.60
C ILE A 34 4.40 -14.46 4.39
N LYS A 35 3.80 -15.08 3.36
CA LYS A 35 4.55 -15.54 2.18
C LYS A 35 4.93 -14.42 1.23
N LYS A 36 4.01 -13.46 1.01
CA LYS A 36 4.20 -12.33 0.10
C LYS A 36 3.69 -11.03 0.72
N VAL A 37 4.52 -10.00 0.74
CA VAL A 37 4.14 -8.63 1.12
C VAL A 37 4.12 -7.73 -0.11
N ILE A 38 2.94 -7.26 -0.51
CA ILE A 38 2.76 -6.40 -1.68
C ILE A 38 2.39 -4.99 -1.24
N ALA A 39 3.24 -4.01 -1.54
CA ALA A 39 2.94 -2.62 -1.26
C ALA A 39 2.14 -2.00 -2.42
N VAL A 40 1.04 -1.30 -2.09
CA VAL A 40 0.27 -0.52 -3.06
C VAL A 40 0.59 0.95 -2.85
N VAL A 41 1.26 1.56 -3.83
CA VAL A 41 1.74 2.95 -3.72
C VAL A 41 1.03 3.85 -4.73
N SER A 42 0.97 5.14 -4.41
CA SER A 42 0.60 6.18 -5.36
C SER A 42 1.43 7.40 -5.07
N GLY A 43 1.82 8.16 -6.10
CA GLY A 43 2.60 9.36 -5.82
C GLY A 43 1.76 10.62 -5.54
N LYS A 44 0.42 10.54 -5.61
CA LYS A 44 -0.51 11.60 -5.17
C LYS A 44 -1.77 11.02 -4.53
N GLY A 45 -2.38 11.78 -3.62
CA GLY A 45 -3.68 11.44 -3.05
C GLY A 45 -4.82 11.49 -4.09
N GLY A 46 -5.88 10.73 -3.83
CA GLY A 46 -7.11 10.77 -4.63
C GLY A 46 -7.09 9.99 -5.95
N VAL A 47 -6.11 9.12 -6.18
CA VAL A 47 -6.10 8.21 -7.36
C VAL A 47 -6.88 6.91 -7.14
N GLY A 48 -7.47 6.70 -5.96
CA GLY A 48 -8.16 5.45 -5.61
C GLY A 48 -7.21 4.29 -5.29
N LYS A 49 -6.03 4.59 -4.74
CA LYS A 49 -5.07 3.59 -4.23
C LYS A 49 -5.73 2.60 -3.27
N SER A 50 -6.44 3.09 -2.24
CA SER A 50 -7.14 2.25 -1.28
C SER A 50 -8.24 1.39 -1.93
N THR A 51 -8.95 1.90 -2.93
CA THR A 51 -9.90 1.13 -3.74
C THR A 51 -9.22 -0.02 -4.48
N VAL A 52 -8.04 0.23 -5.06
CA VAL A 52 -7.21 -0.81 -5.70
C VAL A 52 -6.74 -1.83 -4.68
N THR A 53 -6.28 -1.40 -3.50
CA THR A 53 -5.87 -2.28 -2.40
C THR A 53 -7.00 -3.20 -1.96
N CYS A 54 -8.19 -2.65 -1.63
CA CYS A 54 -9.37 -3.43 -1.25
C CYS A 54 -9.79 -4.41 -2.36
N SER A 55 -9.80 -3.95 -3.61
CA SER A 55 -10.22 -4.78 -4.75
C SER A 55 -9.25 -5.93 -5.00
N LEU A 56 -7.92 -5.71 -4.89
CA LEU A 56 -6.92 -6.78 -4.98
C LEU A 56 -7.06 -7.79 -3.85
N ALA A 57 -7.24 -7.31 -2.61
CA ALA A 57 -7.39 -8.18 -1.45
C ALA A 57 -8.64 -9.05 -1.57
N ALA A 58 -9.79 -8.46 -1.92
CA ALA A 58 -11.03 -9.18 -2.17
C ALA A 58 -10.89 -10.18 -3.33
N ALA A 59 -10.21 -9.79 -4.42
CA ALA A 59 -9.98 -10.69 -5.55
C ALA A 59 -9.07 -11.88 -5.19
N MET A 60 -8.03 -11.67 -4.37
CA MET A 60 -7.17 -12.74 -3.88
C MET A 60 -7.91 -13.67 -2.91
N ALA A 61 -8.72 -13.12 -2.01
CA ALA A 61 -9.55 -13.90 -1.08
C ALA A 61 -10.56 -14.76 -1.84
N ALA A 62 -11.21 -14.21 -2.88
CA ALA A 62 -12.11 -14.95 -3.76
C ALA A 62 -11.42 -16.10 -4.52
N ARG A 63 -10.09 -16.07 -4.64
CA ARG A 63 -9.25 -17.16 -5.19
C ARG A 63 -8.82 -18.18 -4.13
N GLY A 64 -9.33 -18.07 -2.90
CA GLY A 64 -9.03 -18.99 -1.79
C GLY A 64 -7.69 -18.72 -1.09
N LYS A 65 -7.09 -17.54 -1.27
CA LYS A 65 -5.86 -17.14 -0.59
C LYS A 65 -6.15 -16.58 0.79
N LYS A 66 -5.25 -16.80 1.74
CA LYS A 66 -5.29 -16.13 3.05
C LYS A 66 -4.70 -14.73 2.91
N VAL A 67 -5.52 -13.70 3.13
CA VAL A 67 -5.16 -12.32 2.81
C VAL A 67 -5.20 -11.45 4.05
N GLY A 68 -4.19 -10.58 4.19
CA GLY A 68 -4.17 -9.47 5.12
C GLY A 68 -4.14 -8.12 4.40
N ILE A 69 -4.64 -7.08 5.05
CA ILE A 69 -4.45 -5.68 4.65
C ILE A 69 -3.89 -4.87 5.83
N LEU A 70 -2.73 -4.27 5.63
CA LEU A 70 -2.12 -3.30 6.52
C LEU A 70 -2.34 -1.90 5.94
N ASP A 71 -3.21 -1.12 6.57
CA ASP A 71 -3.49 0.25 6.18
C ASP A 71 -2.51 1.22 6.86
N ALA A 72 -1.60 1.78 6.06
CA ALA A 72 -0.61 2.77 6.48
C ALA A 72 -1.01 4.21 6.07
N ASP A 73 -2.18 4.40 5.45
CA ASP A 73 -2.65 5.69 4.95
C ASP A 73 -3.66 6.33 5.91
N ILE A 74 -3.14 6.97 6.97
CA ILE A 74 -3.96 7.70 7.96
C ILE A 74 -4.79 8.82 7.33
N THR A 75 -4.37 9.35 6.20
CA THR A 75 -5.03 10.51 5.57
C THR A 75 -6.20 10.11 4.67
N GLY A 76 -6.33 8.82 4.36
CA GLY A 76 -7.33 8.27 3.46
C GLY A 76 -8.60 7.78 4.16
N PRO A 77 -9.64 7.44 3.37
CA PRO A 77 -10.80 6.73 3.89
C PRO A 77 -10.38 5.36 4.46
N SER A 78 -10.94 4.99 5.61
CA SER A 78 -10.58 3.78 6.36
C SER A 78 -10.82 2.50 5.54
N ILE A 79 -9.77 1.73 5.26
CA ILE A 79 -9.86 0.39 4.65
C ILE A 79 -10.88 -0.49 5.42
N PRO A 80 -10.85 -0.59 6.77
CA PRO A 80 -11.86 -1.33 7.54
C PRO A 80 -13.30 -0.97 7.18
N ARG A 81 -13.59 0.32 6.97
CA ARG A 81 -14.94 0.78 6.62
C ARG A 81 -15.38 0.29 5.25
N ALA A 82 -14.46 0.19 4.28
CA ALA A 82 -14.76 -0.37 2.95
C ALA A 82 -15.21 -1.84 3.01
N PHE A 83 -14.87 -2.53 4.09
CA PHE A 83 -15.28 -3.91 4.38
C PHE A 83 -16.39 -4.00 5.46
N GLY A 84 -17.00 -2.87 5.84
CA GLY A 84 -18.09 -2.84 6.82
C GLY A 84 -17.64 -3.14 8.26
N ILE A 85 -16.34 -2.99 8.56
CA ILE A 85 -15.80 -3.20 9.89
C ILE A 85 -15.80 -1.89 10.67
N HIS A 86 -16.47 -1.93 11.82
CA HIS A 86 -16.56 -0.84 12.80
C HIS A 86 -16.02 -1.23 14.18
N GLN A 87 -15.38 -2.40 14.28
CA GLN A 87 -14.84 -2.94 15.52
C GLN A 87 -13.42 -2.42 15.74
N HIS A 88 -13.02 -2.23 16.99
CA HIS A 88 -11.64 -1.90 17.33
C HIS A 88 -10.75 -3.15 17.38
N ALA A 89 -9.47 -2.98 17.09
CA ALA A 89 -8.48 -4.03 17.30
C ALA A 89 -8.32 -4.31 18.80
N MET A 90 -8.10 -5.57 19.17
CA MET A 90 -7.92 -5.98 20.56
C MET A 90 -6.47 -6.41 20.82
N GLY A 91 -5.95 -6.06 21.98
CA GLY A 91 -4.65 -6.55 22.46
C GLY A 91 -4.79 -7.83 23.26
N THR A 92 -3.78 -8.70 23.15
CA THR A 92 -3.60 -9.93 23.95
C THR A 92 -2.16 -10.00 24.45
N ASP A 93 -1.85 -10.98 25.29
CA ASP A 93 -0.47 -11.24 25.75
C ASP A 93 0.48 -11.57 24.58
N ASP A 94 -0.04 -12.14 23.49
CA ASP A 94 0.72 -12.55 22.31
C ASP A 94 0.88 -11.42 21.26
N GLY A 95 0.18 -10.29 21.45
CA GLY A 95 0.21 -9.14 20.55
C GLY A 95 -1.18 -8.62 20.19
N ILE A 96 -1.25 -7.86 19.09
CA ILE A 96 -2.48 -7.23 18.61
C ILE A 96 -3.22 -8.21 17.67
N LEU A 97 -4.49 -8.46 17.93
CA LEU A 97 -5.33 -9.25 17.04
C LEU A 97 -5.85 -8.36 15.89
N PRO A 98 -5.64 -8.77 14.63
CA PRO A 98 -6.26 -8.08 13.50
C PRO A 98 -7.77 -8.29 13.51
N VAL A 99 -8.50 -7.33 12.96
CA VAL A 99 -9.95 -7.49 12.71
C VAL A 99 -10.13 -8.33 11.44
N GLU A 100 -11.17 -9.15 11.40
CA GLU A 100 -11.40 -10.08 10.29
C GLU A 100 -12.75 -9.81 9.62
N THR A 101 -12.77 -9.81 8.29
CA THR A 101 -14.01 -9.70 7.51
C THR A 101 -14.82 -11.00 7.59
N ALA A 102 -16.08 -10.95 7.13
CA ALA A 102 -16.90 -12.15 7.03
C ALA A 102 -16.28 -13.21 6.08
N GLY A 103 -15.53 -12.79 5.06
CA GLY A 103 -14.81 -13.68 4.15
C GLY A 103 -13.40 -14.07 4.61
N GLY A 104 -12.95 -13.64 5.80
CA GLY A 104 -11.69 -14.06 6.40
C GLY A 104 -10.47 -13.20 6.06
N ILE A 105 -10.67 -12.01 5.49
CA ILE A 105 -9.58 -11.06 5.24
C ILE A 105 -9.21 -10.39 6.56
N LYS A 106 -7.94 -10.48 6.96
CA LYS A 106 -7.44 -9.86 8.17
C LYS A 106 -7.03 -8.42 7.91
N MET A 107 -7.30 -7.51 8.82
CA MET A 107 -6.99 -6.09 8.64
C MET A 107 -6.39 -5.47 9.89
N MET A 108 -5.47 -4.54 9.68
CA MET A 108 -4.99 -3.62 10.69
C MET A 108 -4.91 -2.22 10.09
N SER A 109 -5.41 -1.23 10.81
CA SER A 109 -5.37 0.19 10.43
C SER A 109 -5.21 1.02 11.68
N LEU A 110 -4.59 2.20 11.54
CA LEU A 110 -4.52 3.17 12.63
C LEU A 110 -5.91 3.68 13.04
N ASN A 111 -6.87 3.69 12.12
CA ASN A 111 -8.26 4.07 12.41
C ASN A 111 -8.97 3.07 13.34
N LEU A 112 -8.44 1.84 13.52
CA LEU A 112 -8.99 0.89 14.47
C LEU A 112 -8.61 1.22 15.93
N LEU A 113 -7.63 2.10 16.13
CA LEU A 113 -7.13 2.51 17.45
C LEU A 113 -7.66 3.87 17.91
N THR A 114 -8.38 4.59 17.05
CA THR A 114 -8.97 5.90 17.38
C THR A 114 -10.41 5.73 17.86
N ASP A 115 -10.77 6.42 18.95
CA ASP A 115 -12.11 6.33 19.55
C ASP A 115 -13.23 6.84 18.61
N ASN A 116 -12.96 7.89 17.80
CA ASN A 116 -13.89 8.36 16.77
C ASN A 116 -13.18 8.52 15.42
N GLU A 117 -13.82 8.03 14.35
CA GLU A 117 -13.30 8.12 12.97
C GLU A 117 -13.12 9.57 12.46
N THR A 118 -13.85 10.53 13.03
CA THR A 118 -13.78 11.94 12.62
C THR A 118 -12.72 12.74 13.37
N ASP A 119 -12.09 12.15 14.38
CA ASP A 119 -11.09 12.86 15.17
C ASP A 119 -9.85 13.11 14.31
N PRO A 120 -9.35 14.36 14.23
CA PRO A 120 -8.21 14.66 13.40
C PRO A 120 -6.97 13.97 13.97
N VAL A 121 -6.39 13.05 13.20
CA VAL A 121 -5.15 12.38 13.57
C VAL A 121 -3.97 13.32 13.29
N ILE A 122 -3.56 14.10 14.31
CA ILE A 122 -2.42 15.04 14.21
C ILE A 122 -1.11 14.30 14.54
N TRP A 123 -0.76 13.29 13.74
CA TRP A 123 0.44 12.49 13.95
C TRP A 123 1.58 12.97 13.05
N ARG A 124 2.80 13.00 13.59
CA ARG A 124 4.01 13.31 12.81
C ARG A 124 4.45 12.08 12.04
N GLY A 125 5.00 12.26 10.83
CA GLY A 125 5.45 11.18 9.95
C GLY A 125 6.23 10.05 10.65
N PRO A 126 7.23 10.34 11.50
CA PRO A 126 7.96 9.30 12.24
C PRO A 126 7.10 8.47 13.19
N VAL A 127 6.06 9.05 13.79
CA VAL A 127 5.14 8.34 14.69
C VAL A 127 4.28 7.37 13.88
N ILE A 128 3.79 7.82 12.72
CA ILE A 128 3.04 6.99 11.78
C ILE A 128 3.89 5.82 11.30
N ALA A 129 5.11 6.11 10.88
CA ALA A 129 6.07 5.11 10.41
C ALA A 129 6.38 4.07 11.50
N GLY A 130 6.60 4.50 12.74
CA GLY A 130 6.79 3.61 13.88
C GLY A 130 5.57 2.75 14.20
N ALA A 131 4.35 3.29 14.04
CA ALA A 131 3.14 2.51 14.26
C ALA A 131 2.92 1.44 13.16
N VAL A 132 3.26 1.74 11.91
CA VAL A 132 3.23 0.76 10.81
C VAL A 132 4.28 -0.34 11.04
N GLU A 133 5.48 0.03 11.50
CA GLU A 133 6.49 -0.94 11.94
C GLU A 133 5.97 -1.81 13.08
N GLN A 134 5.31 -1.21 14.07
CA GLN A 134 4.70 -1.94 15.18
C GLN A 134 3.61 -2.90 14.70
N PHE A 135 2.80 -2.52 13.72
CA PHE A 135 1.80 -3.41 13.14
C PHE A 135 2.41 -4.60 12.39
N TRP A 136 3.63 -4.47 11.90
CA TRP A 136 4.38 -5.61 11.37
C TRP A 136 4.91 -6.52 12.48
N THR A 137 5.43 -5.97 13.57
CA THR A 137 6.08 -6.75 14.65
C THR A 137 5.11 -7.35 15.66
N ASP A 138 4.00 -6.67 15.95
CA ASP A 138 3.15 -6.98 17.11
C ASP A 138 1.81 -7.60 16.71
N VAL A 139 1.38 -7.49 15.44
CA VAL A 139 0.11 -8.06 15.01
C VAL A 139 0.22 -9.56 14.74
N VAL A 140 -0.71 -10.30 15.31
CA VAL A 140 -0.84 -11.76 15.14
C VAL A 140 -1.62 -12.04 13.85
N TRP A 141 -0.97 -11.78 12.70
CA TRP A 141 -1.49 -12.09 11.36
C TRP A 141 -1.76 -13.58 11.14
N GLY A 142 -1.03 -14.47 11.82
CA GLY A 142 -1.11 -15.90 11.56
C GLY A 142 -0.51 -16.26 10.19
N GLU A 143 -1.06 -17.30 9.56
CA GLU A 143 -0.64 -17.73 8.23
C GLU A 143 -1.32 -16.89 7.14
N LEU A 144 -0.55 -16.12 6.38
CA LEU A 144 -1.02 -15.37 5.21
C LEU A 144 -0.27 -15.76 3.94
N ASP A 145 -1.01 -15.92 2.84
CA ASP A 145 -0.42 -16.03 1.51
C ASP A 145 0.00 -14.63 1.00
N TYR A 146 -0.84 -13.61 1.26
CA TYR A 146 -0.59 -12.23 0.84
C TYR A 146 -0.91 -11.24 1.96
N LEU A 147 0.00 -10.30 2.21
CA LEU A 147 -0.27 -9.07 2.96
C LEU A 147 -0.17 -7.89 2.00
N PHE A 148 -1.29 -7.20 1.77
CA PHE A 148 -1.30 -5.94 1.03
C PHE A 148 -1.07 -4.78 1.99
N VAL A 149 -0.15 -3.87 1.63
CA VAL A 149 0.12 -2.66 2.42
C VAL A 149 -0.41 -1.44 1.68
N ASP A 150 -1.44 -0.78 2.21
CA ASP A 150 -1.98 0.46 1.64
C ASP A 150 -1.10 1.65 2.07
N MET A 151 -0.20 2.07 1.19
CA MET A 151 0.81 3.06 1.52
C MET A 151 0.23 4.47 1.53
N PRO A 152 0.67 5.41 2.38
CA PRO A 152 0.26 6.81 2.23
C PRO A 152 0.76 7.39 0.89
N PRO A 153 0.11 8.44 0.35
CA PRO A 153 0.51 9.02 -0.92
C PRO A 153 1.90 9.68 -0.88
N GLY A 154 2.59 9.64 -2.01
CA GLY A 154 3.89 10.27 -2.19
C GLY A 154 5.07 9.36 -1.86
N THR A 155 6.24 9.98 -1.72
CA THR A 155 7.53 9.30 -1.48
C THR A 155 8.19 9.83 -0.20
N GLY A 156 7.39 10.01 0.85
CA GLY A 156 7.83 10.57 2.14
C GLY A 156 8.43 9.53 3.09
N ASP A 157 8.44 9.85 4.39
CA ASP A 157 9.11 9.04 5.43
C ASP A 157 8.44 7.68 5.67
N VAL A 158 7.10 7.61 5.59
CA VAL A 158 6.37 6.36 5.85
C VAL A 158 6.64 5.31 4.77
N PRO A 159 6.56 5.61 3.45
CA PRO A 159 6.96 4.65 2.43
C PRO A 159 8.40 4.18 2.54
N LEU A 160 9.31 5.07 2.93
CA LEU A 160 10.72 4.72 3.11
C LEU A 160 10.90 3.73 4.27
N THR A 161 10.25 4.01 5.41
CA THR A 161 10.33 3.17 6.60
C THR A 161 9.75 1.79 6.34
N VAL A 162 8.62 1.69 5.61
CA VAL A 162 8.03 0.41 5.23
C VAL A 162 8.99 -0.40 4.36
N PHE A 163 9.59 0.19 3.32
CA PHE A 163 10.55 -0.53 2.48
C PHE A 163 11.84 -0.93 3.21
N GLN A 164 12.21 -0.22 4.29
CA GLN A 164 13.35 -0.58 5.12
C GLN A 164 13.02 -1.67 6.14
N SER A 165 11.80 -1.66 6.68
CA SER A 165 11.43 -2.45 7.86
C SER A 165 10.69 -3.73 7.51
N LEU A 166 9.90 -3.73 6.44
CA LEU A 166 9.11 -4.88 5.99
C LEU A 166 9.81 -5.58 4.81
N PRO A 167 9.73 -6.91 4.72
CA PRO A 167 10.22 -7.67 3.57
C PRO A 167 9.25 -7.53 2.38
N VAL A 168 9.17 -6.34 1.78
CA VAL A 168 8.29 -6.10 0.63
C VAL A 168 8.78 -6.88 -0.59
N ASP A 169 7.95 -7.80 -1.08
CA ASP A 169 8.23 -8.67 -2.22
C ASP A 169 7.92 -8.02 -3.56
N GLY A 170 7.06 -7.00 -3.58
CA GLY A 170 6.80 -6.22 -4.77
C GLY A 170 5.88 -5.02 -4.57
N VAL A 171 5.84 -4.15 -5.57
CA VAL A 171 5.06 -2.90 -5.55
C VAL A 171 4.09 -2.83 -6.72
N VAL A 172 2.83 -2.50 -6.43
CA VAL A 172 1.83 -2.08 -7.43
C VAL A 172 1.71 -0.56 -7.37
N VAL A 173 1.91 0.13 -8.49
CA VAL A 173 1.83 1.60 -8.55
C VAL A 173 0.50 2.04 -9.15
N VAL A 174 -0.26 2.82 -8.39
CA VAL A 174 -1.59 3.33 -8.78
C VAL A 174 -1.49 4.78 -9.26
N THR A 175 -2.16 5.06 -10.37
CA THR A 175 -2.15 6.36 -11.06
C THR A 175 -3.52 6.69 -11.66
N ALA A 176 -3.67 7.88 -12.25
CA ALA A 176 -4.86 8.30 -13.01
C ALA A 176 -4.44 9.12 -14.25
N PRO A 177 -5.28 9.28 -15.29
CA PRO A 177 -4.93 9.87 -16.60
C PRO A 177 -4.54 11.36 -16.64
N GLN A 178 -4.22 11.98 -15.51
CA GLN A 178 -3.96 13.42 -15.44
C GLN A 178 -2.51 13.75 -15.85
N THR A 179 -2.30 14.90 -16.50
CA THR A 179 -1.03 15.28 -17.16
C THR A 179 0.18 15.41 -16.22
N LEU A 180 -0.01 15.66 -14.93
CA LEU A 180 1.08 15.77 -13.94
C LEU A 180 1.51 14.42 -13.34
N VAL A 181 0.94 13.30 -13.77
CA VAL A 181 1.09 12.03 -13.03
C VAL A 181 2.30 11.21 -13.46
N GLY A 182 2.84 11.39 -14.68
CA GLY A 182 4.04 10.67 -15.14
C GLY A 182 5.25 10.86 -14.22
N MET A 183 5.63 12.11 -13.93
CA MET A 183 6.74 12.42 -13.01
C MET A 183 6.55 11.78 -11.62
N ILE A 184 5.31 11.76 -11.15
CA ILE A 184 4.95 11.29 -9.82
C ILE A 184 5.06 9.75 -9.74
N VAL A 185 4.60 9.04 -10.77
CA VAL A 185 4.78 7.59 -10.92
C VAL A 185 6.26 7.26 -11.03
N THR A 186 7.03 7.99 -11.85
CA THR A 186 8.48 7.79 -11.99
C THR A 186 9.18 7.94 -10.64
N LYS A 187 8.82 8.91 -9.80
CA LYS A 187 9.39 9.04 -8.45
C LYS A 187 9.11 7.82 -7.56
N ALA A 188 7.88 7.30 -7.57
CA ALA A 188 7.53 6.10 -6.82
C ALA A 188 8.30 4.87 -7.30
N VAL A 189 8.44 4.69 -8.61
CA VAL A 189 9.23 3.60 -9.22
C VAL A 189 10.70 3.72 -8.85
N ARG A 190 11.30 4.90 -8.99
CA ARG A 190 12.71 5.14 -8.61
C ARG A 190 12.95 4.88 -7.12
N MET A 191 12.00 5.23 -6.26
CA MET A 191 12.09 4.91 -4.83
C MET A 191 12.11 3.40 -4.59
N ALA A 192 11.21 2.64 -5.22
CA ALA A 192 11.20 1.18 -5.11
C ALA A 192 12.52 0.56 -5.60
N GLU A 193 13.05 1.03 -6.74
CA GLU A 193 14.35 0.61 -7.28
C GLU A 193 15.51 0.90 -6.32
N MET A 194 15.55 2.11 -5.72
CA MET A 194 16.56 2.47 -4.72
C MET A 194 16.52 1.55 -3.50
N MET A 195 15.32 1.09 -3.13
CA MET A 195 15.09 0.13 -2.06
C MET A 195 15.25 -1.32 -2.49
N LYS A 196 15.59 -1.57 -3.77
CA LYS A 196 15.73 -2.90 -4.37
C LYS A 196 14.46 -3.75 -4.26
N VAL A 197 13.29 -3.12 -4.31
CA VAL A 197 11.98 -3.78 -4.33
C VAL A 197 11.48 -3.82 -5.78
N PRO A 198 11.07 -4.99 -6.31
CA PRO A 198 10.59 -5.08 -7.68
C PRO A 198 9.24 -4.38 -7.84
N VAL A 199 9.07 -3.65 -8.93
CA VAL A 199 7.77 -3.06 -9.29
C VAL A 199 7.04 -4.05 -10.18
N LEU A 200 5.92 -4.57 -9.70
CA LEU A 200 5.12 -5.61 -10.37
C LEU A 200 4.33 -5.05 -11.55
N GLY A 201 3.96 -3.77 -11.48
CA GLY A 201 3.36 -3.07 -12.60
C GLY A 201 2.52 -1.87 -12.20
N LEU A 202 1.85 -1.31 -13.21
CA LEU A 202 1.08 -0.07 -13.11
C LEU A 202 -0.43 -0.34 -13.19
N VAL A 203 -1.21 0.28 -12.33
CA VAL A 203 -2.68 0.33 -12.41
C VAL A 203 -3.11 1.77 -12.66
N GLU A 204 -3.72 2.04 -13.81
CA GLU A 204 -4.36 3.31 -14.08
C GLU A 204 -5.83 3.22 -13.64
N ASN A 205 -6.19 3.99 -12.62
CA ASN A 205 -7.56 4.12 -12.17
C ASN A 205 -8.22 5.33 -12.83
N TYR A 206 -9.55 5.33 -12.93
CA TYR A 206 -10.33 6.39 -13.59
C TYR A 206 -9.93 6.63 -15.06
N SER A 207 -9.49 5.58 -15.75
CA SER A 207 -9.02 5.63 -17.14
C SER A 207 -10.08 6.13 -18.11
N PHE A 208 -11.33 5.73 -17.90
CA PHE A 208 -12.46 6.10 -18.74
C PHE A 208 -13.77 5.97 -17.96
N PHE A 209 -14.83 6.59 -18.46
CA PHE A 209 -16.20 6.33 -18.05
C PHE A 209 -16.89 5.48 -19.11
N ARG A 210 -17.47 4.34 -18.73
CA ARG A 210 -18.28 3.53 -19.63
C ARG A 210 -19.72 3.99 -19.55
N CYS A 211 -20.22 4.60 -20.63
CA CYS A 211 -21.59 5.10 -20.68
C CYS A 211 -22.58 3.92 -20.67
N PRO A 212 -23.51 3.85 -19.72
CA PRO A 212 -24.50 2.77 -19.66
C PRO A 212 -25.49 2.82 -20.83
N ASP A 213 -25.73 4.01 -21.41
CA ASP A 213 -26.72 4.20 -22.46
C ASP A 213 -26.17 3.86 -23.86
N CYS A 214 -24.91 4.22 -24.14
CA CYS A 214 -24.31 4.02 -25.48
C CYS A 214 -23.21 2.96 -25.53
N GLY A 215 -22.75 2.45 -24.38
CA GLY A 215 -21.65 1.49 -24.27
C GLY A 215 -20.26 2.04 -24.59
N GLY A 216 -20.16 3.31 -24.99
CA GLY A 216 -18.92 3.98 -25.33
C GLY A 216 -18.04 4.24 -24.11
N GLU A 217 -16.72 4.21 -24.31
CA GLU A 217 -15.73 4.58 -23.31
C GLU A 217 -15.29 6.04 -23.53
N HIS A 218 -15.47 6.85 -22.50
CA HIS A 218 -15.20 8.29 -22.53
C HIS A 218 -14.01 8.59 -21.62
N PRO A 219 -12.86 9.01 -22.15
CA PRO A 219 -11.70 9.39 -21.34
C PRO A 219 -11.92 10.75 -20.68
N ILE A 220 -12.69 10.79 -19.58
CA ILE A 220 -13.14 12.03 -18.91
C ILE A 220 -11.95 12.91 -18.49
N PHE A 221 -10.85 12.29 -18.05
CA PHE A 221 -9.65 12.99 -17.61
C PHE A 221 -8.60 13.18 -18.72
N GLY A 222 -8.94 12.86 -19.97
CA GLY A 222 -8.02 12.87 -21.09
C GLY A 222 -7.51 11.48 -21.47
N ALA A 223 -6.83 11.40 -22.61
CA ALA A 223 -6.31 10.14 -23.11
C ALA A 223 -5.29 9.53 -22.14
N SER A 224 -5.44 8.23 -21.89
CA SER A 224 -4.50 7.43 -21.10
C SER A 224 -3.08 7.53 -21.68
N THR A 225 -2.11 7.85 -20.84
CA THR A 225 -0.68 7.87 -21.20
C THR A 225 0.09 6.70 -20.57
N ILE A 226 -0.61 5.82 -19.84
CA ILE A 226 0.03 4.79 -19.02
C ILE A 226 0.80 3.75 -19.85
N ASP A 227 0.38 3.44 -21.08
CA ASP A 227 1.09 2.47 -21.92
C ASP A 227 2.46 3.01 -22.36
N ALA A 228 2.52 4.30 -22.70
CA ALA A 228 3.76 4.97 -23.05
C ALA A 228 4.69 5.05 -21.83
N LEU A 229 4.14 5.35 -20.66
CA LEU A 229 4.89 5.40 -19.41
C LEU A 229 5.39 4.01 -18.97
N GLY A 230 4.56 2.98 -19.10
CA GLY A 230 4.93 1.59 -18.82
C GLY A 230 6.06 1.14 -19.74
N ALA A 231 6.00 1.47 -21.04
CA ALA A 231 7.08 1.20 -21.98
C ALA A 231 8.38 1.95 -21.63
N GLU A 232 8.30 3.23 -21.25
CA GLU A 232 9.47 4.03 -20.82
C GLU A 232 10.15 3.43 -19.58
N LEU A 233 9.36 2.96 -18.62
CA LEU A 233 9.84 2.39 -17.36
C LEU A 233 10.13 0.88 -17.44
N ASN A 234 9.85 0.24 -18.58
CA ASN A 234 9.89 -1.22 -18.75
C ASN A 234 9.03 -1.97 -17.71
N LEU A 235 7.82 -1.46 -17.46
CA LEU A 235 6.86 -2.02 -16.51
C LEU A 235 5.56 -2.40 -17.23
N PRO A 236 4.92 -3.52 -16.86
CA PRO A 236 3.63 -3.89 -17.42
C PRO A 236 2.52 -2.98 -16.87
N VAL A 237 1.53 -2.70 -17.71
CA VAL A 237 0.25 -2.13 -17.28
C VAL A 237 -0.65 -3.28 -16.88
N LEU A 238 -0.93 -3.39 -15.58
CA LEU A 238 -1.73 -4.47 -14.99
C LEU A 238 -3.22 -4.27 -15.26
N ALA A 239 -3.70 -3.03 -15.15
CA ALA A 239 -5.10 -2.71 -15.41
C ALA A 239 -5.31 -1.23 -15.77
N LYS A 240 -6.41 -0.98 -16.49
CA LYS A 240 -7.02 0.34 -16.72
C LYS A 240 -8.46 0.29 -16.24
N LEU A 241 -8.74 0.92 -15.11
CA LEU A 241 -10.03 0.80 -14.43
C LEU A 241 -10.96 1.95 -14.82
N PRO A 242 -12.26 1.67 -15.06
CA PRO A 242 -13.22 2.71 -15.32
C PRO A 242 -13.54 3.53 -14.06
N LEU A 243 -14.14 4.72 -14.26
CA LEU A 243 -14.98 5.31 -13.22
C LEU A 243 -16.22 4.44 -13.04
N ASP A 244 -16.32 3.81 -11.86
CA ASP A 244 -17.39 2.89 -11.52
C ASP A 244 -18.10 3.36 -10.24
N SER A 245 -19.31 3.90 -10.40
CA SER A 245 -20.11 4.38 -9.27
C SER A 245 -20.62 3.25 -8.40
N ALA A 246 -20.84 2.05 -8.95
CA ALA A 246 -21.29 0.91 -8.16
C ALA A 246 -20.17 0.40 -7.24
N LEU A 247 -18.93 0.40 -7.71
CA LEU A 247 -17.77 0.08 -6.86
C LEU A 247 -17.57 1.15 -5.78
N ALA A 248 -17.70 2.43 -6.13
CA ALA A 248 -17.62 3.52 -5.16
C ALA A 248 -18.69 3.37 -4.06
N ASN A 249 -19.94 3.08 -4.43
CA ASN A 249 -21.01 2.83 -3.47
C ASN A 249 -20.71 1.59 -2.61
N ALA A 250 -20.19 0.51 -3.19
CA ALA A 250 -19.83 -0.68 -2.43
C ALA A 250 -18.72 -0.40 -1.39
N MET A 251 -17.76 0.48 -1.71
CA MET A 251 -16.76 0.94 -0.74
C MET A 251 -17.42 1.75 0.38
N ASP A 252 -18.33 2.66 0.05
CA ASP A 252 -18.99 3.52 1.06
C ASP A 252 -19.94 2.74 1.97
N GLU A 253 -20.60 1.71 1.43
CA GLU A 253 -21.54 0.82 2.13
C GLU A 253 -20.86 -0.34 2.87
N GLY A 254 -19.54 -0.50 2.71
CA GLY A 254 -18.79 -1.56 3.40
C GLY A 254 -18.96 -2.95 2.78
N THR A 255 -19.29 -3.04 1.49
CA THR A 255 -19.62 -4.29 0.78
C THR A 255 -18.61 -4.64 -0.32
N VAL A 256 -17.42 -4.00 -0.34
CA VAL A 256 -16.42 -4.21 -1.41
C VAL A 256 -16.00 -5.67 -1.57
N GLU A 257 -15.97 -6.46 -0.49
CA GLU A 257 -15.59 -7.87 -0.51
C GLU A 257 -16.48 -8.70 -1.44
N GLY A 258 -17.77 -8.38 -1.48
CA GLY A 258 -18.76 -9.05 -2.31
C GLY A 258 -19.00 -8.40 -3.68
N TYR A 259 -18.25 -7.35 -4.03
CA TYR A 259 -18.48 -6.61 -5.27
C TYR A 259 -18.11 -7.44 -6.50
N THR A 260 -19.08 -7.63 -7.41
CA THR A 260 -18.89 -8.43 -8.63
C THR A 260 -19.43 -7.72 -9.88
N PRO A 261 -18.74 -7.82 -11.03
CA PRO A 261 -17.42 -8.44 -11.20
C PRO A 261 -16.32 -7.58 -10.57
N ASN A 262 -15.39 -8.21 -9.84
CA ASN A 262 -14.26 -7.49 -9.26
C ASN A 262 -13.31 -7.01 -10.38
N PRO A 263 -13.01 -5.70 -10.46
CA PRO A 263 -12.23 -5.13 -11.57
C PRO A 263 -10.78 -5.59 -11.61
N LEU A 264 -10.25 -6.13 -10.51
CA LEU A 264 -8.86 -6.58 -10.37
C LEU A 264 -8.70 -8.10 -10.30
N ALA A 265 -9.76 -8.86 -10.63
CA ALA A 265 -9.69 -10.32 -10.68
C ALA A 265 -8.58 -10.86 -11.59
N GLN A 266 -8.33 -10.22 -12.74
CA GLN A 266 -7.26 -10.59 -13.66
C GLN A 266 -5.87 -10.27 -13.09
N VAL A 267 -5.71 -9.11 -12.44
CA VAL A 267 -4.45 -8.72 -11.79
C VAL A 267 -4.13 -9.68 -10.65
N ALA A 268 -5.11 -10.01 -9.81
CA ALA A 268 -4.94 -11.00 -8.76
C ALA A 268 -4.53 -12.38 -9.31
N ALA A 269 -5.07 -12.79 -10.46
CA ALA A 269 -4.66 -14.03 -11.11
C ALA A 269 -3.21 -13.99 -11.61
N GLN A 270 -2.75 -12.85 -12.14
CA GLN A 270 -1.36 -12.67 -12.56
C GLN A 270 -0.40 -12.72 -11.37
N LEU A 271 -0.71 -11.98 -10.30
CA LEU A 271 0.12 -11.92 -9.09
C LEU A 271 0.21 -13.26 -8.34
N ASP A 272 -0.75 -14.15 -8.54
CA ASP A 272 -0.80 -15.48 -7.92
C ASP A 272 -0.08 -16.57 -8.74
N ALA A 273 0.30 -16.26 -9.97
CA ALA A 273 1.03 -17.18 -10.85
C ALA A 273 2.56 -17.09 -10.71
N GLU A 274 3.06 -16.07 -10.01
CA GLU A 274 4.49 -15.75 -9.81
C GLU A 274 5.03 -16.25 -8.46
#